data_AF-A0A9X6B3Y9-F1
#
_entry.id   AF-A0A9X6B3Y9-F1
#
_cell.length_a   1.000
_cell.length_b   1.000
_cell.length_c   1.000
_cell.angle_alpha   90.00
_cell.angle_beta   90.00
_cell.angle_gamma   90.00
#
_symmetry.space_group_name_H-M   'P 1'
#
loop_
_entity.id
_entity.type
_entity.pdbx_description
1 polymer ?
#
loop_
_entity_poly.entity_id
_entity_poly.type
_entity_poly.pdbx_seq_one_letter_code
_entity_poly.pdbx_strand_id
1 'polypeptide(L)'
;MQHVNTIDISNVLQLEKTLSTLLNKMISSKLDLENWLKEQSKVIWDIEEQLTSHYIAFQCNTDDEEIKDTFEHDQQFVKPLLKRYQNLLDNKYLESPFRMELDSNVYGLLDTKIKNAQKLFCEENIELEIQEDKLVTEYFEITGGLSGIWDGEEKTITELQSYLQDSNRDTRKKAKTIISEQFLSVEKELQNILNQLIEIRHQKAKNIQLENYRDYMFKKYERFDYSAKDCYELAESIRKYVVPLKDKILLEKKDKLQLDMLCPWDVSAVTPDQKVLKPIANENDLIEKSTHIFNKLDVEFSALLNRMYKHNCLDLTSRKGKAAGGFCEYLPASQLSYIFMNLNYTQDDIVTFIHEMGH
;
A
#
# COMPACT_ATOMS: atom_id res chain seq x y z
N MET A 1 -16.53 -1.16 14.45
CA MET A 1 -16.66 0.13 13.75
C MET A 1 -17.93 0.84 14.23
N GLN A 2 -17.82 2.09 14.68
CA GLN A 2 -18.95 2.93 15.13
C GLN A 2 -19.01 4.27 14.38
N HIS A 3 -18.27 4.42 13.28
CA HIS A 3 -18.64 5.43 12.29
C HIS A 3 -19.84 4.87 11.52
N VAL A 4 -20.96 5.56 11.59
CA VAL A 4 -22.15 5.19 10.82
C VAL A 4 -21.96 5.82 9.46
N ASN A 5 -21.57 4.99 8.48
CA ASN A 5 -21.46 5.42 7.09
C ASN A 5 -22.77 6.08 6.67
N THR A 6 -22.69 7.33 6.27
CA THR A 6 -23.88 8.12 5.88
C THR A 6 -24.30 7.84 4.43
N ILE A 7 -23.44 7.17 3.67
CA ILE A 7 -23.57 6.87 2.25
C ILE A 7 -23.24 5.38 2.07
N ASP A 8 -24.12 4.64 1.40
CA ASP A 8 -23.80 3.29 0.90
C ASP A 8 -23.14 3.44 -0.49
N ILE A 9 -21.83 3.19 -0.56
CA ILE A 9 -21.07 3.35 -1.82
C ILE A 9 -21.32 2.21 -2.81
N SER A 10 -21.81 1.05 -2.35
CA SER A 10 -22.15 -0.08 -3.20
C SER A 10 -23.39 0.24 -4.05
N ASN A 11 -24.23 1.17 -3.61
CA ASN A 11 -25.31 1.73 -4.41
C ASN A 11 -24.82 2.92 -5.26
N VAL A 12 -24.36 2.62 -6.47
CA VAL A 12 -23.82 3.61 -7.42
C VAL A 12 -24.79 4.78 -7.70
N LEU A 13 -26.11 4.54 -7.72
CA LEU A 13 -27.11 5.61 -7.92
C LEU A 13 -27.20 6.55 -6.71
N GLN A 14 -27.13 6.00 -5.49
CA GLN A 14 -27.10 6.80 -4.27
C GLN A 14 -25.80 7.61 -4.15
N LEU A 15 -24.67 6.99 -4.48
CA LEU A 15 -23.37 7.65 -4.55
C LEU A 15 -23.40 8.80 -5.56
N GLU A 16 -23.87 8.55 -6.78
CA GLU A 16 -23.98 9.57 -7.83
C GLU A 16 -24.87 10.74 -7.37
N LYS A 17 -26.03 10.44 -6.78
CA LYS A 17 -26.93 11.48 -6.24
C LYS A 17 -26.24 12.33 -5.18
N THR A 18 -25.45 11.72 -4.31
CA THR A 18 -24.72 12.41 -3.25
C THR A 18 -23.66 13.35 -3.84
N LEU A 19 -22.83 12.84 -4.75
CA LEU A 19 -21.80 13.61 -5.44
C LEU A 19 -22.40 14.74 -6.29
N SER A 20 -23.49 14.47 -6.99
CA SER A 20 -24.24 15.46 -7.78
C SER A 20 -24.85 16.56 -6.90
N THR A 21 -25.37 16.20 -5.72
CA THR A 21 -25.88 17.19 -4.76
C THR A 21 -24.76 18.14 -4.29
N LEU A 22 -23.58 17.59 -3.98
CA LEU A 22 -22.40 18.37 -3.59
C LEU A 22 -21.93 19.27 -4.74
N LEU A 23 -21.86 18.75 -5.97
CA LEU A 23 -21.46 19.48 -7.17
C LEU A 23 -22.40 20.66 -7.46
N ASN A 24 -23.70 20.48 -7.28
CA ASN A 24 -24.72 21.48 -7.60
C ASN A 24 -24.92 22.56 -6.53
N LYS A 25 -24.20 22.51 -5.40
CA LYS A 25 -24.28 23.57 -4.38
C LYS A 25 -23.82 24.91 -4.95
N MET A 26 -24.60 25.96 -4.66
CA MET A 26 -24.26 27.33 -5.04
C MET A 26 -23.13 27.86 -4.16
N ILE A 27 -22.15 28.50 -4.78
CA ILE A 27 -21.04 29.17 -4.11
C ILE A 27 -21.15 30.65 -4.49
N SER A 28 -21.46 31.51 -3.52
CA SER A 28 -21.73 32.94 -3.75
C SER A 28 -20.79 33.88 -3.00
N SER A 29 -19.85 33.33 -2.23
CA SER A 29 -18.84 34.08 -1.50
C SER A 29 -17.59 33.21 -1.23
N LYS A 30 -16.50 33.85 -0.81
CA LYS A 30 -15.32 33.17 -0.25
C LYS A 30 -15.69 32.21 0.88
N LEU A 31 -16.54 32.65 1.82
CA LEU A 31 -16.95 31.82 2.96
C LEU A 31 -17.73 30.58 2.50
N ASP A 32 -18.58 30.72 1.48
CA ASP A 32 -19.28 29.57 0.89
C ASP A 32 -18.30 28.59 0.27
N LEU A 33 -17.27 29.07 -0.43
CA LEU A 33 -16.24 28.21 -1.03
C LEU A 33 -15.47 27.43 0.04
N GLU A 34 -15.05 28.09 1.14
CA GLU A 34 -14.37 27.42 2.25
C GLU A 34 -15.25 26.37 2.93
N ASN A 35 -16.53 26.66 3.11
CA ASN A 35 -17.49 25.71 3.69
C ASN A 35 -17.76 24.54 2.74
N TRP A 36 -17.90 24.81 1.45
CA TRP A 36 -18.08 23.79 0.43
C TRP A 36 -16.87 22.85 0.33
N LEU A 37 -15.63 23.37 0.42
CA LEU A 37 -14.42 22.55 0.47
C LEU A 37 -14.41 21.62 1.68
N LYS A 38 -14.79 22.11 2.86
CA LYS A 38 -14.87 21.28 4.08
C LYS A 38 -15.93 20.20 3.96
N GLU A 39 -17.06 20.51 3.34
CA GLU A 39 -18.11 19.53 3.09
C GLU A 39 -17.68 18.49 2.06
N GLN A 40 -17.04 18.93 0.98
CA GLN A 40 -16.44 18.04 0.00
C GLN A 40 -15.47 17.08 0.68
N SER A 41 -14.53 17.55 1.50
CA SER A 41 -13.59 16.68 2.22
C SER A 41 -14.31 15.62 3.04
N LYS A 42 -15.36 15.97 3.78
CA LYS A 42 -16.12 15.01 4.59
C LYS A 42 -16.79 13.93 3.73
N VAL A 43 -17.45 14.32 2.64
CA VAL A 43 -18.10 13.36 1.73
C VAL A 43 -17.08 12.44 1.09
N ILE A 44 -15.95 12.99 0.64
CA ILE A 44 -14.87 12.20 0.03
C ILE A 44 -14.23 11.26 1.05
N TRP A 45 -13.97 11.71 2.28
CA TRP A 45 -13.46 10.85 3.36
C TRP A 45 -14.40 9.70 3.71
N ASP A 46 -15.71 9.95 3.77
CA ASP A 46 -16.71 8.88 4.01
C ASP A 46 -16.70 7.82 2.88
N ILE A 47 -16.44 8.23 1.63
CA ILE A 47 -16.35 7.31 0.48
C ILE A 47 -15.00 6.56 0.49
N GLU A 48 -13.90 7.28 0.69
CA GLU A 48 -12.54 6.73 0.72
C GLU A 48 -12.35 5.73 1.85
N GLU A 49 -12.90 5.98 3.05
CA GLU A 49 -12.85 5.04 4.15
C GLU A 49 -13.58 3.74 3.83
N GLN A 50 -14.70 3.79 3.12
CA GLN A 50 -15.43 2.59 2.70
C GLN A 50 -14.67 1.79 1.64
N LEU A 51 -14.15 2.46 0.60
CA LEU A 51 -13.27 1.83 -0.39
C LEU A 51 -12.06 1.15 0.26
N THR A 52 -11.43 1.85 1.21
CA THR A 52 -10.28 1.34 1.97
C THR A 52 -10.69 0.16 2.86
N SER A 53 -11.88 0.20 3.47
CA SER A 53 -12.41 -0.88 4.30
C SER A 53 -12.72 -2.14 3.48
N HIS A 54 -13.28 -2.01 2.27
CA HIS A 54 -13.49 -3.14 1.36
C HIS A 54 -12.16 -3.72 0.87
N TYR A 55 -11.18 -2.88 0.55
CA TYR A 55 -9.82 -3.33 0.24
C TYR A 55 -9.18 -4.08 1.41
N ILE A 56 -9.24 -3.54 2.63
CA ILE A 56 -8.75 -4.21 3.85
C ILE A 56 -9.45 -5.56 4.03
N ALA A 57 -10.77 -5.60 3.90
CA ALA A 57 -11.54 -6.84 4.03
C ALA A 57 -11.08 -7.91 3.03
N PHE A 58 -10.84 -7.51 1.78
CA PHE A 58 -10.31 -8.39 0.74
C PHE A 58 -8.90 -8.89 1.06
N GLN A 59 -7.99 -8.02 1.49
CA GLN A 59 -6.64 -8.43 1.90
C GLN A 59 -6.66 -9.37 3.11
N CYS A 60 -7.62 -9.19 4.02
CA CYS A 60 -7.81 -10.05 5.19
C CYS A 60 -8.40 -11.43 4.86
N ASN A 61 -9.16 -11.55 3.77
CA ASN A 61 -9.96 -12.73 3.41
C ASN A 61 -10.05 -12.90 1.88
N THR A 62 -8.91 -13.15 1.23
CA THR A 62 -8.78 -13.25 -0.23
C THR A 62 -9.53 -14.44 -0.84
N ASP A 63 -9.94 -15.42 -0.03
CA ASP A 63 -10.71 -16.60 -0.45
C ASP A 63 -12.23 -16.45 -0.27
N ASP A 64 -12.70 -15.31 0.26
CA ASP A 64 -14.12 -15.00 0.39
C ASP A 64 -14.66 -14.36 -0.89
N GLU A 65 -15.57 -15.06 -1.57
CA GLU A 65 -16.15 -14.63 -2.84
C GLU A 65 -16.99 -13.35 -2.71
N GLU A 66 -17.74 -13.16 -1.62
CA GLU A 66 -18.61 -11.99 -1.44
C GLU A 66 -17.78 -10.72 -1.16
N ILE A 67 -16.72 -10.85 -0.38
CA ILE A 67 -15.76 -9.78 -0.13
C ILE A 67 -15.04 -9.40 -1.42
N LYS A 68 -14.61 -10.41 -2.20
CA LYS A 68 -13.98 -10.19 -3.50
C LYS A 68 -14.92 -9.47 -4.47
N ASP A 69 -16.16 -9.92 -4.61
CA ASP A 69 -17.16 -9.30 -5.48
C ASP A 69 -17.40 -7.83 -5.10
N THR A 70 -17.39 -7.51 -3.81
CA THR A 70 -17.49 -6.13 -3.31
C THR A 70 -16.29 -5.29 -3.74
N PHE A 71 -15.07 -5.80 -3.57
CA PHE A 71 -13.85 -5.12 -3.98
C PHE A 71 -13.77 -4.90 -5.50
N GLU A 72 -14.15 -5.91 -6.29
CA GLU A 72 -14.20 -5.80 -7.76
C GLU A 72 -15.29 -4.83 -8.23
N HIS A 73 -16.46 -4.81 -7.58
CA HIS A 73 -17.49 -3.82 -7.83
C HIS A 73 -16.98 -2.40 -7.60
N ASP A 74 -16.20 -2.17 -6.55
CA ASP A 74 -15.58 -0.87 -6.28
C ASP A 74 -14.62 -0.45 -7.40
N GLN A 75 -13.77 -1.37 -7.87
CA GLN A 75 -12.84 -1.14 -8.96
C GLN A 75 -13.57 -0.81 -10.28
N GLN A 76 -14.67 -1.52 -10.57
CA GLN A 76 -15.37 -1.42 -11.84
C GLN A 76 -16.35 -0.24 -11.91
N PHE A 77 -16.99 0.14 -10.80
CA PHE A 77 -18.09 1.10 -10.82
C PHE A 77 -17.89 2.30 -9.89
N VAL A 78 -17.47 2.06 -8.65
CA VAL A 78 -17.37 3.12 -7.63
C VAL A 78 -16.19 4.06 -7.90
N LYS A 79 -14.97 3.54 -8.03
CA LYS A 79 -13.77 4.34 -8.30
C LYS A 79 -13.89 5.14 -9.61
N PRO A 80 -14.36 4.57 -10.74
CA PRO A 80 -14.60 5.34 -11.97
C PRO A 80 -15.58 6.49 -11.81
N LEU A 81 -16.71 6.26 -11.13
CA LEU A 81 -17.70 7.30 -10.87
C LEU A 81 -17.10 8.42 -9.99
N LEU A 82 -16.44 8.02 -8.89
CA LEU A 82 -15.80 8.96 -7.97
C LEU A 82 -14.78 9.83 -8.69
N LYS A 83 -13.93 9.23 -9.54
CA LYS A 83 -12.90 9.96 -10.29
C LYS A 83 -13.49 11.00 -11.24
N ARG A 84 -14.58 10.68 -11.96
CA ARG A 84 -15.30 11.64 -12.81
C ARG A 84 -15.82 12.82 -12.00
N TYR A 85 -16.47 12.53 -10.87
CA TYR A 85 -17.01 13.58 -10.02
C TYR A 85 -15.91 14.39 -9.33
N GLN A 86 -14.80 13.79 -8.91
CA GLN A 86 -13.63 14.53 -8.42
C GLN A 86 -13.14 15.53 -9.46
N ASN A 87 -13.05 15.16 -10.74
CA ASN A 87 -12.70 16.13 -11.79
C ASN A 87 -13.73 17.26 -11.93
N LEU A 88 -15.03 16.96 -11.84
CA LEU A 88 -16.09 17.98 -11.88
C LEU A 88 -16.01 18.93 -10.69
N LEU A 89 -15.75 18.41 -9.48
CA LEU A 89 -15.58 19.19 -8.26
C LEU A 89 -14.31 20.06 -8.35
N ASP A 90 -13.21 19.52 -8.85
CA ASP A 90 -11.96 20.23 -9.11
C ASP A 90 -12.17 21.39 -10.09
N ASN A 91 -12.87 21.15 -11.21
CA ASN A 91 -13.20 22.21 -12.17
C ASN A 91 -14.08 23.30 -11.54
N LYS A 92 -15.09 22.92 -10.74
CA LYS A 92 -15.92 23.87 -10.00
C LYS A 92 -15.10 24.75 -9.05
N TYR A 93 -14.11 24.19 -8.36
CA TYR A 93 -13.18 24.96 -7.54
C TYR A 93 -12.35 25.92 -8.40
N LEU A 94 -11.76 25.44 -9.50
CA LEU A 94 -10.89 26.22 -10.38
C LEU A 94 -11.60 27.41 -11.04
N GLU A 95 -12.87 27.22 -11.40
CA GLU A 95 -13.75 28.22 -12.02
C GLU A 95 -14.33 29.23 -11.03
N SER A 96 -14.30 28.93 -9.72
CA SER A 96 -14.87 29.81 -8.71
C SER A 96 -14.10 31.14 -8.65
N PRO A 97 -14.78 32.31 -8.79
CA PRO A 97 -14.12 33.61 -8.72
C PRO A 97 -13.52 33.88 -7.34
N PHE A 98 -14.07 33.24 -6.30
CA PHE A 98 -13.63 33.37 -4.92
C PHE A 98 -12.35 32.57 -4.61
N ARG A 99 -11.89 31.69 -5.51
CA ARG A 99 -10.66 30.91 -5.36
C ARG A 99 -9.45 31.80 -5.10
N MET A 100 -9.37 32.94 -5.79
CA MET A 100 -8.27 33.88 -5.66
C MET A 100 -8.31 34.71 -4.36
N GLU A 101 -9.41 34.66 -3.60
CA GLU A 101 -9.55 35.33 -2.31
C GLU A 101 -9.14 34.44 -1.12
N LEU A 102 -8.88 33.15 -1.36
CA LEU A 102 -8.41 32.21 -0.35
C LEU A 102 -6.98 32.54 0.09
N ASP A 103 -6.67 32.32 1.36
CA ASP A 103 -5.32 32.52 1.89
C ASP A 103 -4.35 31.51 1.27
N SER A 104 -3.34 31.99 0.54
CA SER A 104 -2.34 31.16 -0.10
C SER A 104 -1.48 30.35 0.88
N ASN A 105 -1.32 30.80 2.12
CA ASN A 105 -0.57 30.06 3.14
C ASN A 105 -1.34 28.82 3.62
N VAL A 106 -2.67 28.84 3.53
CA VAL A 106 -3.53 27.73 3.95
C VAL A 106 -3.89 26.84 2.76
N TYR A 107 -4.25 27.45 1.62
CA TYR A 107 -4.82 26.75 0.46
C TYR A 107 -3.87 26.62 -0.74
N GLY A 108 -2.66 27.18 -0.70
CA GLY A 108 -1.75 27.19 -1.85
C GLY A 108 -1.33 25.80 -2.33
N LEU A 109 -1.09 24.88 -1.39
CA LEU A 109 -0.80 23.48 -1.73
C LEU A 109 -2.03 22.80 -2.34
N LEU A 110 -3.22 23.00 -1.76
CA LEU A 110 -4.47 22.45 -2.30
C LEU A 110 -4.71 22.92 -3.74
N ASP A 111 -4.55 24.22 -4.00
CA ASP A 111 -4.69 24.79 -5.35
C ASP A 111 -3.70 24.17 -6.34
N THR A 112 -2.46 23.94 -5.91
CA THR A 112 -1.43 23.27 -6.72
C THR A 112 -1.83 21.82 -7.04
N LYS A 113 -2.31 21.07 -6.04
CA LYS A 113 -2.78 19.69 -6.18
C LYS A 113 -3.97 19.59 -7.15
N ILE A 114 -5.00 20.43 -6.96
CA ILE A 114 -6.19 20.43 -7.83
C ILE A 114 -5.82 20.76 -9.28
N LYS A 115 -4.97 21.78 -9.51
CA LYS A 115 -4.47 22.09 -10.86
C LYS A 115 -3.69 20.93 -11.49
N ASN A 116 -2.94 20.18 -10.69
CA ASN A 116 -2.21 19.01 -11.17
C ASN A 116 -3.17 17.85 -11.49
N ALA A 117 -4.13 17.56 -10.62
CA ALA A 117 -5.17 16.56 -10.84
C ALA A 117 -5.99 16.83 -12.11
N GLN A 118 -6.40 18.10 -12.33
CA GLN A 118 -7.11 18.51 -13.54
C GLN A 118 -6.31 18.25 -14.81
N LYS A 119 -4.99 18.50 -14.81
CA LYS A 119 -4.10 18.24 -15.95
C LYS A 119 -3.88 16.74 -16.21
N LEU A 120 -4.00 15.92 -15.18
CA LEU A 120 -3.84 14.47 -15.27
C LEU A 120 -5.14 13.74 -15.65
N PHE A 121 -6.28 14.39 -15.46
CA PHE A 121 -7.56 13.79 -15.78
C PHE A 121 -7.71 13.56 -17.28
N CYS A 122 -8.12 12.34 -17.62
CA CYS A 122 -8.42 11.90 -18.97
C CYS A 122 -9.50 10.83 -18.84
N GLU A 123 -10.61 11.04 -19.53
CA GLU A 123 -11.77 10.13 -19.48
C GLU A 123 -11.40 8.77 -20.07
N GLU A 124 -10.62 8.74 -21.15
CA GLU A 124 -10.14 7.52 -21.80
C GLU A 124 -9.23 6.69 -20.88
N ASN A 125 -8.56 7.32 -19.90
CA ASN A 125 -7.73 6.62 -18.93
C ASN A 125 -8.54 5.86 -17.88
N ILE A 126 -9.84 6.11 -17.73
CA ILE A 126 -10.67 5.43 -16.73
C ILE A 126 -10.79 3.94 -17.05
N GLU A 127 -11.08 3.60 -18.31
CA GLU A 127 -11.16 2.19 -18.74
C GLU A 127 -9.81 1.48 -18.60
N LEU A 128 -8.71 2.17 -18.93
CA LEU A 128 -7.35 1.66 -18.75
C LEU A 128 -7.02 1.40 -17.28
N GLU A 129 -7.56 2.19 -16.35
CA GLU A 129 -7.38 1.98 -14.92
C GLU A 129 -8.17 0.78 -14.40
N ILE A 130 -9.38 0.54 -14.90
CA ILE A 130 -10.15 -0.67 -14.57
C ILE A 130 -9.38 -1.92 -15.03
N GLN A 131 -8.82 -1.89 -16.24
CA GLN A 131 -8.01 -2.98 -16.77
C GLN A 131 -6.70 -3.18 -15.98
N GLU A 132 -6.04 -2.08 -15.60
CA GLU A 132 -4.86 -2.13 -14.72
C GLU A 132 -5.21 -2.75 -13.36
N ASP A 133 -6.28 -2.31 -12.72
CA ASP A 133 -6.74 -2.81 -11.42
C ASP A 133 -7.01 -4.32 -11.48
N LYS A 134 -7.67 -4.81 -12.55
CA LYS A 134 -7.89 -6.25 -12.77
C LYS A 134 -6.59 -7.05 -12.87
N LEU A 135 -5.62 -6.58 -13.66
CA LEU A 135 -4.32 -7.23 -13.82
C LEU A 135 -3.52 -7.26 -12.51
N VAL A 136 -3.63 -6.19 -11.70
CA VAL A 136 -3.01 -6.13 -10.38
C VAL A 136 -3.66 -7.13 -9.42
N THR A 137 -5.00 -7.24 -9.42
CA THR A 137 -5.71 -8.28 -8.65
C THR A 137 -5.27 -9.67 -9.06
N GLU A 138 -5.23 -9.98 -10.36
CA GLU A 138 -4.77 -11.28 -10.88
C GLU A 138 -3.33 -11.61 -10.46
N TYR A 139 -2.43 -10.62 -10.48
CA TYR A 139 -1.06 -10.78 -9.97
C TYR A 139 -1.03 -11.19 -8.49
N PHE A 140 -1.83 -10.53 -7.65
CA PHE A 140 -1.90 -10.85 -6.23
C PHE A 140 -2.51 -12.22 -5.97
N GLU A 141 -3.51 -12.64 -6.73
CA GLU A 141 -4.10 -13.98 -6.63
C GLU A 141 -3.09 -15.07 -6.99
N ILE A 142 -2.38 -14.91 -8.12
CA ILE A 142 -1.35 -15.86 -8.55
C ILE A 142 -0.26 -15.97 -7.49
N THR A 143 0.29 -14.84 -7.05
CA THR A 143 1.43 -14.83 -6.12
C THR A 143 1.05 -15.23 -4.70
N GLY A 144 -0.16 -14.88 -4.25
CA GLY A 144 -0.72 -15.30 -2.96
C GLY A 144 -1.07 -16.79 -2.90
N GLY A 145 -1.42 -17.39 -4.05
CA GLY A 145 -1.71 -18.82 -4.16
C GLY A 145 -0.49 -19.74 -4.21
N LEU A 146 0.74 -19.20 -4.26
CA LEU A 146 1.96 -20.02 -4.33
C LEU A 146 2.24 -20.74 -3.00
N SER A 147 2.44 -22.06 -3.09
CA SER A 147 2.79 -22.93 -1.98
C SER A 147 3.80 -24.00 -2.43
N GLY A 148 4.51 -24.62 -1.49
CA GLY A 148 5.43 -25.71 -1.77
C GLY A 148 5.36 -26.81 -0.71
N ILE A 149 5.70 -28.04 -1.10
CA ILE A 149 5.73 -29.18 -0.18
C ILE A 149 7.03 -29.17 0.63
N TRP A 150 6.91 -29.00 1.94
CA TRP A 150 7.98 -29.05 2.91
C TRP A 150 7.79 -30.23 3.87
N ASP A 151 8.63 -31.25 3.77
CA ASP A 151 8.61 -32.44 4.62
C ASP A 151 7.25 -33.16 4.69
N GLY A 152 6.51 -33.12 3.57
CA GLY A 152 5.18 -33.75 3.44
C GLY A 152 4.01 -32.83 3.77
N GLU A 153 4.26 -31.61 4.24
CA GLU A 153 3.25 -30.59 4.49
C GLU A 153 3.28 -29.50 3.43
N GLU A 154 2.13 -28.98 3.06
CA GLU A 154 2.04 -27.77 2.24
C GLU A 154 2.39 -26.54 3.08
N LYS A 155 3.28 -25.68 2.57
CA LYS A 155 3.67 -24.41 3.20
C LYS A 155 3.62 -23.28 2.18
N THR A 156 3.16 -22.11 2.63
CA THR A 156 3.15 -20.88 1.85
C THR A 156 4.58 -20.38 1.55
N ILE A 157 4.74 -19.50 0.56
CA ILE A 157 6.05 -18.87 0.27
C ILE A 157 6.61 -18.15 1.51
N THR A 158 5.78 -17.44 2.27
CA THR A 158 6.21 -16.70 3.47
C THR A 158 6.73 -17.64 4.55
N GLU A 159 6.05 -18.75 4.81
CA GLU A 159 6.53 -19.76 5.75
C GLU A 159 7.85 -20.38 5.28
N LEU A 160 8.00 -20.66 3.97
CA LEU A 160 9.23 -21.18 3.39
C LEU A 160 10.41 -20.21 3.55
N GLN A 161 10.17 -18.90 3.50
CA GLN A 161 11.22 -17.88 3.68
C GLN A 161 11.84 -17.91 5.08
N SER A 162 11.10 -18.33 6.11
CA SER A 162 11.63 -18.44 7.48
C SER A 162 12.81 -19.42 7.58
N TYR A 163 12.78 -20.49 6.78
CA TYR A 163 13.87 -21.48 6.72
C TYR A 163 15.15 -20.94 6.09
N LEU A 164 15.13 -19.76 5.43
CA LEU A 164 16.34 -19.12 4.90
C LEU A 164 17.25 -18.55 6.02
N GLN A 165 16.75 -18.48 7.25
CA GLN A 165 17.54 -18.09 8.43
C GLN A 165 18.15 -19.31 9.15
N ASP A 166 17.81 -20.54 8.75
CA ASP A 166 18.25 -21.77 9.44
C ASP A 166 19.79 -21.90 9.45
N SER A 167 20.34 -22.40 10.56
CA SER A 167 21.77 -22.68 10.69
C SER A 167 22.28 -23.73 9.69
N ASN A 168 21.44 -24.69 9.30
CA ASN A 168 21.76 -25.74 8.33
C ASN A 168 21.64 -25.21 6.89
N ARG A 169 22.75 -25.24 6.16
CA ARG A 169 22.81 -24.78 4.77
C ARG A 169 21.93 -25.57 3.82
N ASP A 170 21.77 -26.87 4.04
CA ASP A 170 20.94 -27.71 3.17
C ASP A 170 19.45 -27.39 3.34
N THR A 171 19.02 -27.08 4.56
CA THR A 171 17.67 -26.56 4.85
C THR A 171 17.42 -25.28 4.07
N ARG A 172 18.33 -24.30 4.17
CA ARG A 172 18.19 -23.03 3.44
C ARG A 172 18.14 -23.23 1.92
N LYS A 173 19.02 -24.10 1.40
CA LYS A 173 19.09 -24.40 -0.03
C LYS A 173 17.79 -25.04 -0.51
N LYS A 174 17.28 -26.06 0.19
CA LYS A 174 16.00 -26.71 -0.12
C LYS A 174 14.87 -25.68 -0.16
N ALA A 175 14.77 -24.81 0.85
CA ALA A 175 13.73 -23.79 0.91
C ALA A 175 13.82 -22.81 -0.26
N LYS A 176 15.02 -22.30 -0.55
CA LYS A 176 15.23 -21.36 -1.65
C LYS A 176 14.92 -22.00 -3.01
N THR A 177 15.28 -23.27 -3.20
CA THR A 177 14.98 -24.03 -4.43
C THR A 177 13.47 -24.15 -4.61
N ILE A 178 12.74 -24.63 -3.61
CA ILE A 178 11.27 -24.76 -3.67
C ILE A 178 10.62 -23.41 -3.99
N ILE A 179 10.97 -22.34 -3.28
CA ILE A 179 10.45 -21.00 -3.54
C ILE A 179 10.69 -20.59 -5.00
N SER A 180 11.91 -20.81 -5.50
CA SER A 180 12.27 -20.41 -6.86
C SER A 180 11.52 -21.23 -7.91
N GLU A 181 11.33 -22.53 -7.69
CA GLU A 181 10.56 -23.41 -8.56
C GLU A 181 9.08 -23.01 -8.62
N GLN A 182 8.49 -22.55 -7.51
CA GLN A 182 7.11 -22.06 -7.50
C GLN A 182 6.94 -20.75 -8.28
N PHE A 183 7.88 -19.81 -8.19
CA PHE A 183 7.82 -18.62 -9.05
C PHE A 183 8.06 -18.94 -10.52
N LEU A 184 8.93 -19.91 -10.81
CA LEU A 184 9.18 -20.35 -12.19
C LEU A 184 7.97 -21.08 -12.80
N SER A 185 7.14 -21.77 -11.99
CA SER A 185 5.96 -22.47 -12.49
C SER A 185 4.87 -21.52 -13.02
N VAL A 186 4.87 -20.27 -12.57
CA VAL A 186 3.92 -19.21 -12.99
C VAL A 186 4.61 -18.07 -13.76
N GLU A 187 5.85 -18.29 -14.22
CA GLU A 187 6.67 -17.26 -14.87
C GLU A 187 5.94 -16.60 -16.06
N LYS A 188 5.31 -17.43 -16.90
CA LYS A 188 4.68 -16.98 -18.15
C LYS A 188 3.48 -16.08 -17.88
N GLU A 189 2.67 -16.44 -16.90
CA GLU A 189 1.49 -15.70 -16.44
C GLU A 189 1.91 -14.34 -15.90
N LEU A 190 2.89 -14.30 -14.99
CA LEU A 190 3.41 -13.06 -14.41
C LEU A 190 4.06 -12.15 -15.47
N GLN A 191 4.80 -12.72 -16.43
CA GLN A 191 5.37 -11.95 -17.54
C GLN A 191 4.29 -11.37 -18.44
N ASN A 192 3.21 -12.12 -18.71
CA ASN A 192 2.09 -11.64 -19.51
C ASN A 192 1.36 -10.47 -18.84
N ILE A 193 1.13 -10.54 -17.52
CA ILE A 193 0.58 -9.43 -16.74
C ILE A 193 1.50 -8.21 -16.83
N LEU A 194 2.81 -8.38 -16.60
CA LEU A 194 3.76 -7.28 -16.66
C LEU A 194 3.78 -6.59 -18.03
N ASN A 195 3.75 -7.35 -19.13
CA ASN A 195 3.72 -6.81 -20.48
C ASN A 195 2.47 -5.94 -20.72
N GLN A 196 1.30 -6.45 -20.35
CA GLN A 196 0.04 -5.70 -20.48
C GLN A 196 0.05 -4.44 -19.60
N LEU A 197 0.55 -4.53 -18.37
CA LEU A 197 0.68 -3.37 -17.48
C LEU A 197 1.60 -2.30 -18.08
N ILE A 198 2.72 -2.68 -18.71
CA ILE A 198 3.63 -1.73 -19.38
C ILE A 198 2.90 -1.00 -20.52
N GLU A 199 2.16 -1.73 -21.36
CA GLU A 199 1.42 -1.16 -22.48
C GLU A 199 0.32 -0.19 -22.00
N ILE A 200 -0.51 -0.62 -21.05
CA ILE A 200 -1.58 0.20 -20.45
C ILE A 200 -1.00 1.47 -19.83
N ARG A 201 0.04 1.34 -19.00
CA ARG A 201 0.68 2.48 -18.32
C ARG A 201 1.32 3.46 -19.30
N HIS A 202 1.94 2.95 -20.36
CA HIS A 202 2.47 3.80 -21.42
C HIS A 202 1.35 4.53 -22.17
N GLN A 203 0.23 3.86 -22.45
CA GLN A 203 -0.93 4.48 -23.09
C GLN A 203 -1.57 5.56 -22.21
N LYS A 204 -1.69 5.33 -20.89
CA LYS A 204 -2.18 6.34 -19.93
C LYS A 204 -1.38 7.63 -19.98
N ALA A 205 -0.05 7.51 -20.10
CA ALA A 205 0.84 8.67 -20.24
C ALA A 205 0.64 9.38 -21.58
N LYS A 206 0.55 8.63 -22.68
CA LYS A 206 0.34 9.18 -24.03
C LYS A 206 -0.98 9.94 -24.17
N ASN A 207 -2.05 9.44 -23.56
CA ASN A 207 -3.38 10.08 -23.60
C ASN A 207 -3.36 11.51 -23.03
N ILE A 208 -2.45 11.80 -22.09
CA ILE A 208 -2.24 13.15 -21.54
C ILE A 208 -0.96 13.83 -22.04
N GLN A 209 -0.49 13.42 -23.23
CA GLN A 209 0.64 14.03 -23.93
C GLN A 209 1.97 13.99 -23.16
N LEU A 210 2.18 12.93 -22.37
CA LEU A 210 3.47 12.63 -21.75
C LEU A 210 4.20 11.53 -22.52
N GLU A 211 5.50 11.70 -22.69
CA GLU A 211 6.35 10.77 -23.44
C GLU A 211 6.42 9.37 -22.80
N ASN A 212 6.31 9.29 -21.48
CA ASN A 212 6.51 8.06 -20.73
C ASN A 212 5.77 8.03 -19.39
N TYR A 213 5.60 6.83 -18.84
CA TYR A 213 4.87 6.62 -17.58
C TYR A 213 5.62 7.13 -16.35
N ARG A 214 6.95 7.26 -16.38
CA ARG A 214 7.71 7.85 -15.27
C ARG A 214 7.26 9.30 -15.04
N ASP A 215 7.18 10.10 -16.10
CA ASP A 215 6.79 11.50 -15.98
C ASP A 215 5.31 11.65 -15.58
N TYR A 216 4.45 10.74 -16.05
CA TYR A 216 3.07 10.60 -15.55
C TYR A 216 3.05 10.37 -14.04
N MET A 217 3.83 9.40 -13.54
CA MET A 217 3.85 9.07 -12.13
C MET A 217 4.51 10.14 -11.25
N PHE A 218 5.49 10.89 -11.76
CA PHE A 218 6.03 12.05 -11.04
C PHE A 218 4.95 13.11 -10.77
N LYS A 219 4.10 13.38 -11.77
CA LYS A 219 2.95 14.26 -11.60
C LYS A 219 1.89 13.63 -10.69
N LYS A 220 1.52 12.36 -10.91
CA LYS A 220 0.48 11.66 -10.12
C LYS A 220 0.85 11.56 -8.63
N TYR A 221 2.13 11.34 -8.32
CA TYR A 221 2.64 11.34 -6.94
C TYR A 221 3.00 12.72 -6.40
N GLU A 222 2.67 13.79 -7.13
CA GLU A 222 2.84 15.18 -6.67
C GLU A 222 4.28 15.49 -6.23
N ARG A 223 5.26 14.91 -6.93
CA ARG A 223 6.70 15.12 -6.70
C ARG A 223 7.10 16.48 -7.25
N PHE A 224 6.78 17.53 -6.50
CA PHE A 224 6.97 18.92 -6.92
C PHE A 224 8.35 19.49 -6.57
N ASP A 225 9.06 18.84 -5.65
CA ASP A 225 10.32 19.30 -5.06
C ASP A 225 11.55 18.50 -5.52
N TYR A 226 11.37 17.43 -6.30
CA TYR A 226 12.44 16.68 -6.94
C TYR A 226 12.02 16.09 -8.29
N SER A 227 13.02 15.74 -9.10
CA SER A 227 12.87 15.24 -10.46
C SER A 227 13.45 13.84 -10.65
N ALA A 228 13.22 13.25 -11.82
CA ALA A 228 13.84 12.00 -12.20
C ALA A 228 15.37 12.06 -12.17
N LYS A 229 15.96 13.23 -12.45
CA LYS A 229 17.41 13.44 -12.42
C LYS A 229 17.97 13.24 -11.02
N ASP A 230 17.30 13.80 -10.01
CA ASP A 230 17.71 13.66 -8.61
C ASP A 230 17.66 12.19 -8.17
N CYS A 231 16.70 11.41 -8.65
CA CYS A 231 16.65 9.96 -8.42
C CYS A 231 17.85 9.23 -9.05
N TYR A 232 18.28 9.61 -10.26
CA TYR A 232 19.47 9.02 -10.88
C TYR A 232 20.74 9.37 -10.11
N GLU A 233 20.89 10.61 -9.67
CA GLU A 233 22.03 11.05 -8.85
C GLU A 233 22.08 10.31 -7.50
N LEU A 234 20.93 10.09 -6.87
CA LEU A 234 20.83 9.25 -5.67
C LEU A 234 21.24 7.81 -5.95
N ALA A 235 20.77 7.20 -7.05
CA ALA A 235 21.14 5.83 -7.42
C ALA A 235 22.65 5.67 -7.66
N GLU A 236 23.29 6.66 -8.31
CA GLU A 236 24.75 6.69 -8.47
C GLU A 236 25.47 6.82 -7.13
N SER A 237 24.97 7.64 -6.22
CA SER A 237 25.53 7.81 -4.88
C SER A 237 25.43 6.51 -4.06
N ILE A 238 24.30 5.82 -4.11
CA ILE A 238 24.11 4.51 -3.50
C ILE A 238 25.10 3.49 -4.10
N ARG A 239 25.24 3.46 -5.43
CA ARG A 239 26.19 2.56 -6.09
C ARG A 239 27.62 2.82 -5.65
N LYS A 240 28.02 4.09 -5.52
CA LYS A 240 29.39 4.48 -5.18
C LYS A 240 29.73 4.23 -3.71
N TYR A 241 28.79 4.50 -2.79
CA TYR A 241 29.10 4.53 -1.36
C TYR A 241 28.45 3.42 -0.55
N VAL A 242 27.27 2.94 -0.92
CA VAL A 242 26.52 1.93 -0.15
C VAL A 242 26.85 0.51 -0.63
N VAL A 243 26.91 0.28 -1.94
CA VAL A 243 27.19 -1.07 -2.50
C VAL A 243 28.52 -1.64 -1.98
N PRO A 244 29.65 -0.88 -1.97
CA PRO A 244 30.91 -1.42 -1.43
C PRO A 244 30.85 -1.76 0.07
N LEU A 245 30.01 -1.06 0.84
CA LEU A 245 29.78 -1.39 2.25
C LEU A 245 28.96 -2.67 2.38
N LYS A 246 27.93 -2.85 1.54
CA LYS A 246 27.15 -4.09 1.49
C LYS A 246 28.03 -5.28 1.12
N ASP A 247 28.94 -5.12 0.17
CA ASP A 247 29.89 -6.17 -0.23
C ASP A 247 30.78 -6.59 0.94
N LYS A 248 31.32 -5.62 1.70
CA LYS A 248 32.11 -5.90 2.91
C LYS A 248 31.31 -6.70 3.94
N ILE A 249 30.06 -6.29 4.21
CA ILE A 249 29.17 -6.99 5.15
C ILE A 249 28.91 -8.43 4.69
N LEU A 250 28.72 -8.66 3.38
CA LEU A 250 28.49 -10.00 2.84
C LEU A 250 29.76 -10.87 2.88
N LEU A 251 30.95 -10.29 2.67
CA LEU A 251 32.23 -10.99 2.82
C LEU A 251 32.48 -11.39 4.28
N GLU A 252 32.29 -10.48 5.23
CA GLU A 252 32.38 -10.79 6.66
C GLU A 252 31.41 -11.90 7.06
N LYS A 253 30.18 -11.87 6.52
CA LYS A 253 29.19 -12.92 6.74
C LYS A 253 29.64 -14.27 6.17
N LYS A 254 30.19 -14.29 4.96
CA LYS A 254 30.75 -15.50 4.32
C LYS A 254 31.83 -16.13 5.21
N ASP A 255 32.73 -15.31 5.76
CA ASP A 255 33.82 -15.77 6.62
C ASP A 255 33.29 -16.29 7.97
N LYS A 256 32.32 -15.60 8.58
CA LYS A 256 31.64 -16.06 9.81
C LYS A 256 30.90 -17.39 9.63
N LEU A 257 30.29 -17.60 8.47
CA LEU A 257 29.61 -18.85 8.11
C LEU A 257 30.60 -19.95 7.64
N GLN A 258 31.89 -19.62 7.51
CA GLN A 258 32.95 -20.53 7.04
C GLN A 258 32.64 -21.13 5.66
N LEU A 259 32.17 -20.27 4.73
CA LEU A 259 31.81 -20.68 3.37
C LEU A 259 32.87 -20.26 2.36
N ASP A 260 33.13 -21.13 1.38
CA ASP A 260 33.98 -20.76 0.24
C ASP A 260 33.31 -19.68 -0.62
N MET A 261 32.00 -19.84 -0.85
CA MET A 261 31.17 -18.95 -1.66
C MET A 261 29.81 -18.75 -0.99
N LEU A 262 29.36 -17.49 -0.97
CA LEU A 262 28.04 -17.10 -0.50
C LEU A 262 27.02 -17.28 -1.65
N CYS A 263 26.03 -18.14 -1.46
CA CYS A 263 24.94 -18.36 -2.42
C CYS A 263 23.68 -17.54 -2.03
N PRO A 264 22.67 -17.42 -2.90
CA PRO A 264 21.44 -16.70 -2.59
C PRO A 264 20.71 -17.18 -1.32
N TRP A 265 20.81 -18.47 -0.99
CA TRP A 265 20.26 -19.06 0.24
C TRP A 265 21.12 -18.83 1.50
N ASP A 266 22.28 -18.18 1.40
CA ASP A 266 23.15 -17.87 2.54
C ASP A 266 22.99 -16.40 3.02
N VAL A 267 22.33 -15.55 2.23
CA VAL A 267 22.23 -14.09 2.49
C VAL A 267 21.49 -13.79 3.80
N SER A 268 20.44 -14.56 4.12
CA SER A 268 19.64 -14.40 5.34
C SER A 268 20.08 -15.32 6.48
N ALA A 269 21.08 -16.18 6.26
CA ALA A 269 21.52 -17.16 7.25
C ALA A 269 21.98 -16.50 8.55
N VAL A 270 21.62 -17.07 9.70
CA VAL A 270 22.11 -16.61 11.00
C VAL A 270 23.53 -17.13 11.20
N THR A 271 24.45 -16.27 11.62
CA THR A 271 25.85 -16.68 11.87
C THR A 271 25.98 -17.41 13.21
N PRO A 272 27.00 -18.26 13.43
CA PRO A 272 27.13 -19.05 14.66
C PRO A 272 27.19 -18.22 15.96
N ASP A 273 27.66 -16.98 15.88
CA ASP A 273 27.71 -16.01 16.98
C ASP A 273 26.40 -15.25 17.22
N GLN A 274 25.40 -15.44 16.36
CA GLN A 274 24.09 -14.79 16.47
C GLN A 274 23.06 -15.69 17.14
N LYS A 275 22.29 -15.12 18.06
CA LYS A 275 21.12 -15.76 18.64
C LYS A 275 19.88 -15.33 17.86
N VAL A 276 19.12 -16.30 17.33
CA VAL A 276 17.79 -16.02 16.79
C VAL A 276 16.89 -15.51 17.92
N LEU A 277 16.47 -14.25 17.82
CA LEU A 277 15.58 -13.66 18.79
C LEU A 277 14.13 -14.08 18.50
N LYS A 278 13.42 -14.47 19.55
CA LYS A 278 11.96 -14.68 19.55
C LYS A 278 11.36 -13.72 20.56
N PRO A 279 11.23 -12.44 20.19
CA PRO A 279 10.95 -11.39 21.17
C PRO A 279 9.46 -11.28 21.52
N ILE A 280 8.59 -11.95 20.75
CA ILE A 280 7.14 -11.96 20.94
C ILE A 280 6.62 -13.40 21.02
N ALA A 281 5.67 -13.64 21.93
CA ALA A 281 5.02 -14.93 22.10
C ALA A 281 3.68 -15.05 21.36
N ASN A 282 2.96 -13.93 21.22
CA ASN A 282 1.67 -13.81 20.56
C ASN A 282 1.36 -12.34 20.25
N GLU A 283 0.21 -12.09 19.62
CA GLU A 283 -0.26 -10.74 19.28
C GLU A 283 -0.36 -9.81 20.50
N ASN A 284 -0.96 -10.27 21.61
CA ASN A 284 -1.11 -9.45 22.81
C ASN A 284 0.25 -9.04 23.39
N ASP A 285 1.23 -9.95 23.37
CA ASP A 285 2.60 -9.69 23.82
C ASP A 285 3.30 -8.64 22.94
N LEU A 286 3.05 -8.64 21.62
CA LEU A 286 3.54 -7.58 20.72
C LEU A 286 2.91 -6.23 21.06
N ILE A 287 1.60 -6.18 21.25
CA ILE A 287 0.86 -4.94 21.57
C ILE A 287 1.31 -4.40 22.92
N GLU A 288 1.43 -5.24 23.96
CA GLU A 288 1.86 -4.83 25.30
C GLU A 288 3.29 -4.26 25.27
N LYS A 289 4.23 -4.98 24.65
CA LYS A 289 5.63 -4.55 24.55
C LYS A 289 5.77 -3.26 23.74
N SER A 290 5.04 -3.14 22.63
CA SER A 290 5.05 -1.93 21.81
C SER A 290 4.41 -0.75 22.55
N THR A 291 3.32 -0.97 23.28
CA THR A 291 2.70 0.04 24.16
C THR A 291 3.69 0.56 25.19
N HIS A 292 4.49 -0.33 25.81
CA HIS A 292 5.54 0.07 26.75
C HIS A 292 6.66 0.89 26.09
N ILE A 293 7.08 0.50 24.88
CA ILE A 293 8.08 1.27 24.09
C ILE A 293 7.53 2.65 23.77
N PHE A 294 6.31 2.73 23.24
CA PHE A 294 5.67 3.98 22.85
C PHE A 294 5.44 4.91 24.03
N ASN A 295 4.97 4.38 25.17
CA ASN A 295 4.77 5.18 26.38
C ASN A 295 6.09 5.78 26.93
N LYS A 296 7.25 5.17 26.64
CA LYS A 296 8.56 5.76 26.97
C LYS A 296 9.00 6.87 26.00
N LEU A 297 8.45 6.88 24.79
CA LEU A 297 8.74 7.92 23.79
C LEU A 297 7.79 9.11 23.98
N ASP A 298 6.48 8.84 23.89
CA ASP A 298 5.41 9.80 24.12
C ASP A 298 4.10 9.06 24.45
N VAL A 299 3.35 9.56 25.42
CA VAL A 299 2.07 8.97 25.83
C VAL A 299 1.06 8.95 24.67
N GLU A 300 1.10 9.93 23.76
CA GLU A 300 0.19 10.01 22.62
C GLU A 300 0.35 8.81 21.66
N PHE A 301 1.56 8.28 21.48
CA PHE A 301 1.80 7.10 20.64
C PHE A 301 1.17 5.83 21.25
N SER A 302 1.28 5.68 22.57
CA SER A 302 0.61 4.58 23.27
C SER A 302 -0.92 4.74 23.24
N ALA A 303 -1.42 5.98 23.32
CA ALA A 303 -2.84 6.27 23.22
C ALA A 303 -3.39 5.98 21.82
N LEU A 304 -2.63 6.25 20.75
CA LEU A 304 -2.98 5.89 19.38
C LEU A 304 -3.09 4.36 19.22
N LEU A 305 -2.06 3.61 19.63
CA LEU A 305 -2.08 2.15 19.55
C LEU A 305 -3.29 1.55 20.31
N ASN A 306 -3.53 2.02 21.55
CA ASN A 306 -4.66 1.56 22.35
C ASN A 306 -6.02 1.88 21.69
N ARG A 307 -6.12 3.03 21.03
CA ARG A 307 -7.33 3.42 20.28
C ARG A 307 -7.53 2.50 19.08
N MET A 308 -6.50 2.28 18.27
CA MET A 308 -6.56 1.36 17.12
C MET A 308 -6.95 -0.05 17.56
N TYR A 309 -6.33 -0.57 18.63
CA TYR A 309 -6.68 -1.88 19.19
C TYR A 309 -8.15 -1.94 19.64
N LYS A 310 -8.62 -0.97 20.42
CA LYS A 310 -10.01 -0.90 20.88
C LYS A 310 -11.04 -0.85 19.74
N HIS A 311 -10.64 -0.27 18.60
CA HIS A 311 -11.49 -0.13 17.43
C HIS A 311 -11.34 -1.27 16.40
N ASN A 312 -10.60 -2.34 16.74
CA ASN A 312 -10.30 -3.48 15.87
C ASN A 312 -9.57 -3.08 14.57
N CYS A 313 -8.66 -2.11 14.66
CA CYS A 313 -7.87 -1.62 13.52
C CYS A 313 -6.49 -2.27 13.44
N LEU A 314 -6.32 -3.47 14.00
CA LEU A 314 -5.11 -4.26 13.92
C LEU A 314 -5.50 -5.67 13.46
N ASP A 315 -4.93 -6.15 12.35
CA ASP A 315 -4.98 -7.55 11.93
C ASP A 315 -3.56 -8.08 11.71
N LEU A 316 -3.01 -8.67 12.77
CA LEU A 316 -1.57 -8.94 12.88
C LEU A 316 -1.24 -10.43 12.61
N THR A 317 -2.16 -11.35 12.90
CA THR A 317 -1.85 -12.80 12.84
C THR A 317 -1.91 -13.34 11.41
N SER A 318 -1.06 -14.33 11.11
CA SER A 318 -1.09 -15.06 9.84
C SER A 318 -2.14 -16.17 9.86
N ARG A 319 -2.87 -16.32 8.75
CA ARG A 319 -3.89 -17.37 8.53
C ARG A 319 -4.06 -17.66 7.04
N LYS A 320 -4.60 -18.84 6.72
CA LYS A 320 -5.04 -19.17 5.35
C LYS A 320 -6.11 -18.16 4.91
N GLY A 321 -6.06 -17.77 3.64
CA GLY A 321 -6.98 -16.77 3.07
C GLY A 321 -6.59 -15.32 3.38
N LYS A 322 -5.44 -15.06 4.01
CA LYS A 322 -4.93 -13.70 4.22
C LYS A 322 -3.79 -13.39 3.25
N ALA A 323 -3.78 -12.19 2.68
CA ALA A 323 -2.73 -11.73 1.79
C ALA A 323 -1.36 -11.65 2.51
N ALA A 324 -0.28 -11.77 1.75
CA ALA A 324 1.09 -11.69 2.27
C ALA A 324 1.56 -10.25 2.51
N GLY A 325 2.55 -10.08 3.38
CA GLY A 325 3.18 -8.79 3.66
C GLY A 325 2.57 -8.04 4.84
N GLY A 326 2.71 -6.72 4.82
CA GLY A 326 2.18 -5.79 5.81
C GLY A 326 2.00 -4.40 5.22
N PHE A 327 1.04 -3.64 5.75
CA PHE A 327 0.75 -2.27 5.36
C PHE A 327 -0.01 -1.51 6.46
N CYS A 328 -0.01 -0.19 6.34
CA CYS A 328 -0.82 0.73 7.12
C CYS A 328 -1.70 1.55 6.18
N GLU A 329 -3.01 1.56 6.44
CA GLU A 329 -3.99 2.36 5.69
C GLU A 329 -4.64 3.41 6.59
N TYR A 330 -4.84 4.61 6.07
CA TYR A 330 -5.55 5.67 6.78
C TYR A 330 -7.06 5.56 6.55
N LEU A 331 -7.84 5.65 7.62
CA LEU A 331 -9.30 5.65 7.64
C LEU A 331 -9.77 7.10 7.94
N PRO A 332 -9.99 7.92 6.90
CA PRO A 332 -10.08 9.37 7.06
C PRO A 332 -11.34 9.86 7.76
N ALA A 333 -12.45 9.14 7.67
CA ALA A 333 -13.72 9.55 8.26
C ALA A 333 -13.75 9.28 9.78
N SER A 334 -13.22 8.13 10.19
CA SER A 334 -13.01 7.73 11.58
C SER A 334 -11.78 8.35 12.22
N GLN A 335 -10.86 8.91 11.41
CA GLN A 335 -9.57 9.46 11.82
C GLN A 335 -8.73 8.41 12.58
N LEU A 336 -8.73 7.19 12.08
CA LEU A 336 -7.93 6.06 12.56
C LEU A 336 -6.99 5.59 11.46
N SER A 337 -6.04 4.74 11.83
CA SER A 337 -5.26 3.94 10.88
C SER A 337 -5.56 2.47 11.11
N TYR A 338 -5.36 1.65 10.08
CA TYR A 338 -5.47 0.20 10.14
C TYR A 338 -4.11 -0.42 9.85
N ILE A 339 -3.63 -1.29 10.73
CA ILE A 339 -2.39 -2.05 10.51
C ILE A 339 -2.74 -3.48 10.14
N PHE A 340 -2.28 -3.88 8.97
CA PHE A 340 -2.30 -5.25 8.48
C PHE A 340 -0.87 -5.79 8.48
N MET A 341 -0.64 -6.97 9.05
CA MET A 341 0.62 -7.68 8.88
C MET A 341 0.45 -9.19 9.12
N ASN A 342 1.54 -9.93 8.96
CA ASN A 342 1.60 -11.38 9.09
C ASN A 342 2.68 -11.79 10.11
N LEU A 343 2.26 -12.05 11.36
CA LEU A 343 3.18 -12.43 12.44
C LEU A 343 3.83 -13.80 12.23
N ASN A 344 5.16 -13.81 12.26
CA ASN A 344 6.00 -15.01 12.23
C ASN A 344 6.80 -15.27 13.52
N TYR A 345 6.52 -14.50 14.59
CA TYR A 345 7.16 -14.57 15.91
C TYR A 345 8.69 -14.37 15.90
N THR A 346 9.15 -13.54 14.98
CA THR A 346 10.54 -13.16 14.74
C THR A 346 10.84 -11.75 15.25
N GLN A 347 12.11 -11.34 15.18
CA GLN A 347 12.48 -9.95 15.41
C GLN A 347 11.92 -9.01 14.34
N ASP A 348 11.83 -9.47 13.09
CA ASP A 348 11.35 -8.65 11.98
C ASP A 348 9.89 -8.21 12.19
N ASP A 349 9.09 -9.01 12.89
CA ASP A 349 7.71 -8.65 13.24
C ASP A 349 7.63 -7.38 14.11
N ILE A 350 8.56 -7.20 15.06
CA ILE A 350 8.63 -5.96 15.86
C ILE A 350 9.03 -4.79 14.97
N VAL A 351 9.99 -4.99 14.08
CA VAL A 351 10.47 -3.93 13.18
C VAL A 351 9.35 -3.49 12.25
N THR A 352 8.64 -4.44 11.63
CA THR A 352 7.47 -4.18 10.78
C THR A 352 6.38 -3.48 11.57
N PHE A 353 6.00 -3.97 12.75
CA PHE A 353 4.94 -3.33 13.54
C PHE A 353 5.28 -1.89 13.93
N ILE A 354 6.53 -1.62 14.33
CA ILE A 354 6.99 -0.26 14.64
C ILE A 354 7.04 0.60 13.38
N HIS A 355 7.40 0.03 12.22
CA HIS A 355 7.36 0.72 10.94
C HIS A 355 5.93 1.14 10.58
N GLU A 356 4.96 0.22 10.65
CA GLU A 356 3.55 0.50 10.36
C GLU A 356 2.93 1.50 11.36
N MET A 357 3.36 1.49 12.63
CA MET A 357 2.97 2.50 13.62
C MET A 357 3.62 3.88 13.38
N GLY A 358 4.64 3.95 12.53
CA GLY A 358 5.28 5.20 12.13
C GLY A 358 4.56 5.90 10.98
N HIS A 359 3.84 5.15 10.15
CA HIS A 359 2.89 5.66 9.16
C HIS A 359 1.68 6.27 9.88
#